data_AF-K5XCD3-F1
#
_entry.id   AF-K5XCD3-F1
#
_cell.length_a   1.000
_cell.length_b   1.000
_cell.length_c   1.000
_cell.angle_alpha   90.00
_cell.angle_beta   90.00
_cell.angle_gamma   90.00
#
_symmetry.space_group_name_H-M   'P 1'
#
loop_
_entity.id
_entity.type
_entity.pdbx_description
1 polymer ?
#
loop_
_entity_poly.entity_id
_entity_poly.type
_entity_poly.pdbx_seq_one_letter_code
_entity_poly.pdbx_strand_id
1 'polypeptide(L)'
;MFSSAQLIVLATFAAVSAVRAQTLPANCARNYTVQAGDTCNTIEAAQHVSTFQLTHVNTDIDAACDNLFVGEALCLGITGQDCTSVHVVANGDTCTIISNEADITTTTLLANNPNVNSGCSNLLVGEVLCTDSQIINYT
;
A
#
# COMPACT_ATOMS: atom_id res chain seq x y z
N MET A 1 -55.57 14.49 36.13
CA MET A 1 -54.30 15.19 35.88
C MET A 1 -53.23 14.56 36.76
N PHE A 2 -52.44 13.59 36.29
CA PHE A 2 -51.06 13.36 36.74
C PHE A 2 -50.35 12.63 35.59
N SER A 3 -49.28 13.27 35.14
CA SER A 3 -48.53 13.00 33.91
C SER A 3 -47.49 11.91 34.16
N SER A 4 -47.54 10.81 33.40
CA SER A 4 -46.48 9.80 33.40
C SER A 4 -45.32 10.31 32.53
N ALA A 5 -44.29 10.87 33.16
CA ALA A 5 -43.05 11.18 32.48
C ALA A 5 -42.32 9.86 32.16
N GLN A 6 -42.31 9.48 30.88
CA GLN A 6 -41.47 8.37 30.40
C GLN A 6 -40.01 8.85 30.39
N LEU A 7 -39.15 8.18 31.17
CA LEU A 7 -37.70 8.34 31.05
C LEU A 7 -37.27 7.83 29.68
N ILE A 8 -36.82 8.73 28.81
CA ILE A 8 -36.10 8.38 27.59
C ILE A 8 -34.67 8.04 28.02
N VAL A 9 -34.37 6.76 28.14
CA VAL A 9 -32.99 6.28 28.28
C VAL A 9 -32.33 6.44 26.91
N LEU A 10 -31.57 7.52 26.74
CA LEU A 10 -30.67 7.71 25.59
C LEU A 10 -29.58 6.66 25.68
N ALA A 11 -29.81 5.49 25.06
CA ALA A 11 -28.76 4.52 24.83
C ALA A 11 -27.76 5.14 23.86
N THR A 12 -26.63 5.62 24.38
CA THR A 12 -25.48 6.01 23.56
C THR A 12 -24.93 4.73 22.93
N PHE A 13 -25.19 4.54 21.64
CA PHE A 13 -24.51 3.53 20.85
C PHE A 13 -23.05 3.97 20.73
N ALA A 14 -22.18 3.43 21.59
CA ALA A 14 -20.76 3.41 21.30
C ALA A 14 -20.60 2.54 20.05
N ALA A 15 -20.32 3.15 18.91
CA ALA A 15 -19.86 2.42 17.73
C ALA A 15 -18.54 1.77 18.12
N VAL A 16 -18.58 0.48 18.46
CA VAL A 16 -17.38 -0.32 18.60
C VAL A 16 -16.84 -0.46 17.18
N SER A 17 -15.93 0.43 16.78
CA SER A 17 -15.17 0.25 15.55
C SER A 17 -14.48 -1.09 15.65
N ALA A 18 -14.97 -2.07 14.91
CA ALA A 18 -14.29 -3.34 14.75
C ALA A 18 -13.00 -3.02 13.98
N VAL A 19 -11.90 -2.82 14.71
CA VAL A 19 -10.57 -2.76 14.11
C VAL A 19 -10.38 -4.12 13.42
N ARG A 20 -10.28 -4.11 12.09
CA ARG A 20 -9.90 -5.29 11.32
C ARG A 20 -8.46 -5.60 11.74
N ALA A 21 -8.29 -6.53 12.66
CA ALA A 21 -6.97 -7.03 13.04
C ALA A 21 -6.52 -7.99 11.94
N GLN A 22 -5.94 -7.45 10.87
CA GLN A 22 -5.27 -8.28 9.89
C GLN A 22 -4.00 -8.84 10.56
N THR A 23 -3.87 -10.15 10.60
CA THR A 23 -2.63 -10.78 11.06
C THR A 23 -1.60 -10.66 9.94
N LEU A 24 -0.52 -9.93 10.20
CA LEU A 24 0.60 -9.83 9.28
C LEU A 24 1.14 -11.23 8.91
N PRO A 25 1.67 -11.40 7.69
CA PRO A 25 2.39 -12.62 7.32
C PRO A 25 3.48 -12.95 8.35
N ALA A 26 3.65 -14.24 8.67
CA ALA A 26 4.63 -14.67 9.68
C ALA A 26 6.08 -14.27 9.32
N ASN A 27 6.36 -14.09 8.04
CA ASN A 27 7.65 -13.68 7.49
C ASN A 27 7.72 -12.18 7.15
N CYS A 28 6.76 -11.37 7.62
CA CYS A 28 6.77 -9.93 7.42
C CYS A 28 8.06 -9.32 8.01
N ALA A 29 8.86 -8.68 7.16
CA ALA A 29 10.16 -8.13 7.52
C ALA A 29 10.05 -6.70 8.07
N ARG A 30 9.14 -5.91 7.48
CA ARG A 30 8.84 -4.54 7.89
C ARG A 30 7.33 -4.34 7.91
N ASN A 31 6.84 -3.57 8.86
CA ASN A 31 5.43 -3.24 8.97
C ASN A 31 5.22 -1.74 9.18
N TYR A 32 3.99 -1.32 8.91
CA TYR A 32 3.53 0.04 9.14
C TYR A 32 2.12 0.00 9.71
N THR A 33 1.77 0.95 10.57
CA THR A 33 0.42 1.11 11.10
C THR A 33 -0.22 2.33 10.46
N VAL A 34 -1.33 2.11 9.75
CA VAL A 34 -2.08 3.16 9.03
C VAL A 34 -2.49 4.27 10.00
N GLN A 35 -2.18 5.50 9.62
CA GLN A 35 -2.51 6.72 10.35
C GLN A 35 -3.68 7.46 9.70
N ALA A 36 -4.28 8.38 10.45
CA ALA A 36 -5.36 9.21 9.93
C ALA A 36 -4.84 10.13 8.81
N GLY A 37 -5.45 10.03 7.64
CA GLY A 37 -5.07 10.80 6.45
C GLY A 37 -4.11 10.07 5.50
N ASP A 38 -3.69 8.85 5.86
CA ASP A 38 -2.87 8.02 4.97
C ASP A 38 -3.68 7.52 3.76
N THR A 39 -2.96 7.36 2.66
CA THR A 39 -3.34 6.66 1.44
C THR A 39 -2.23 5.66 1.08
N CYS A 40 -2.48 4.68 0.19
CA CYS A 40 -1.40 3.81 -0.31
C CYS A 40 -0.22 4.63 -0.82
N ASN A 41 -0.43 5.55 -1.76
CA ASN A 41 0.66 6.32 -2.38
C ASN A 41 1.50 7.10 -1.35
N THR A 42 0.87 7.69 -0.32
CA THR A 42 1.61 8.41 0.72
C THR A 42 2.41 7.48 1.62
N ILE A 43 1.87 6.31 1.96
CA ILE A 43 2.58 5.28 2.74
C ILE A 43 3.74 4.73 1.90
N GLU A 44 3.47 4.33 0.66
CA GLU A 44 4.42 3.74 -0.26
C GLU A 44 5.64 4.62 -0.48
N ALA A 45 5.40 5.90 -0.79
CA ALA A 45 6.46 6.88 -0.99
C ALA A 45 7.26 7.13 0.31
N ALA A 46 6.59 7.25 1.46
CA ALA A 46 7.24 7.54 2.73
C ALA A 46 7.99 6.33 3.34
N GLN A 47 7.51 5.12 3.07
CA GLN A 47 8.03 3.88 3.65
C GLN A 47 8.90 3.08 2.68
N HIS A 48 9.17 3.63 1.49
CA HIS A 48 9.96 3.00 0.44
C HIS A 48 9.48 1.58 0.14
N VAL A 49 8.21 1.47 -0.27
CA VAL A 49 7.62 0.21 -0.73
C VAL A 49 6.91 0.48 -2.05
N SER A 50 7.13 -0.37 -3.06
CA SER A 50 6.44 -0.25 -4.34
C SER A 50 4.96 -0.62 -4.20
N THR A 51 4.11 -0.01 -5.03
CA THR A 51 2.67 -0.29 -5.09
C THR A 51 2.38 -1.78 -5.32
N PHE A 52 3.14 -2.43 -6.21
CA PHE A 52 3.03 -3.86 -6.42
C PHE A 52 3.32 -4.67 -5.15
N GLN A 53 4.47 -4.42 -4.52
CA GLN A 53 4.86 -5.14 -3.30
C GLN A 53 3.83 -4.97 -2.19
N LEU A 54 3.33 -3.75 -1.94
CA LEU A 54 2.36 -3.49 -0.87
C LEU A 54 1.06 -4.29 -1.09
N THR A 55 0.51 -4.24 -2.30
CA THR A 55 -0.74 -4.94 -2.64
C THR A 55 -0.56 -6.45 -2.75
N HIS A 56 0.62 -6.93 -3.17
CA HIS A 56 0.96 -8.36 -3.24
C HIS A 56 1.00 -9.02 -1.87
N VAL A 57 1.62 -8.37 -0.87
CA VAL A 57 1.78 -8.96 0.48
C VAL A 57 0.58 -8.70 1.41
N ASN A 58 -0.31 -7.77 1.06
CA ASN A 58 -1.54 -7.49 1.80
C ASN A 58 -2.75 -7.67 0.89
N THR A 59 -3.14 -8.93 0.62
CA THR A 59 -4.16 -9.29 -0.39
C THR A 59 -5.58 -8.77 -0.11
N ASP A 60 -5.82 -8.20 1.07
CA ASP A 60 -7.10 -7.56 1.38
C ASP A 60 -7.17 -6.10 0.89
N ILE A 61 -6.04 -5.47 0.54
CA ILE A 61 -6.02 -4.15 -0.09
C ILE A 61 -6.56 -4.30 -1.52
N ASP A 62 -7.58 -3.52 -1.87
CA ASP A 62 -8.13 -3.55 -3.21
C ASP A 62 -7.34 -2.66 -4.19
N ALA A 63 -7.69 -2.75 -5.47
CA ALA A 63 -6.99 -2.00 -6.51
C ALA A 63 -7.15 -0.48 -6.40
N ALA A 64 -8.19 0.01 -5.72
CA ALA A 64 -8.39 1.45 -5.49
C ALA A 64 -7.62 1.93 -4.25
N CYS A 65 -7.23 1.01 -3.36
CA CYS A 65 -6.65 1.28 -2.05
C CYS A 65 -7.44 2.34 -1.27
N ASP A 66 -8.77 2.27 -1.34
CA ASP A 66 -9.68 3.12 -0.56
C ASP A 66 -10.23 2.39 0.68
N ASN A 67 -9.73 1.18 0.94
CA ASN A 67 -10.20 0.28 1.98
C ASN A 67 -9.25 0.14 3.18
N LEU A 68 -8.31 1.08 3.36
CA LEU A 68 -7.42 1.13 4.53
C LEU A 68 -8.16 1.64 5.79
N PHE A 69 -7.87 1.04 6.94
CA PHE A 69 -8.41 1.47 8.23
C PHE A 69 -7.33 2.07 9.13
N VAL A 70 -7.60 3.20 9.78
CA VAL A 70 -6.69 3.76 10.78
C VAL A 70 -6.44 2.73 11.90
N GLY A 71 -5.16 2.47 12.20
CA GLY A 71 -4.73 1.45 13.15
C GLY A 71 -4.52 0.06 12.55
N GLU A 72 -4.85 -0.15 11.27
CA GLU A 72 -4.52 -1.37 10.53
C GLU A 72 -3.01 -1.52 10.38
N ALA A 73 -2.50 -2.74 10.59
CA ALA A 73 -1.10 -3.06 10.36
C ALA A 73 -0.93 -3.61 8.95
N LEU A 74 -0.06 -2.98 8.16
CA LEU A 74 0.31 -3.40 6.82
C LEU A 74 1.70 -4.02 6.84
N CYS A 75 1.88 -5.08 6.08
CA CYS A 75 3.22 -5.60 5.79
C CYS A 75 3.82 -4.81 4.64
N LEU A 76 5.00 -4.25 4.82
CA LEU A 76 5.67 -3.47 3.77
C LEU A 76 6.53 -4.33 2.86
N GLY A 77 6.94 -5.52 3.32
CA GLY A 77 7.79 -6.45 2.59
C GLY A 77 8.04 -7.69 3.44
N ILE A 78 8.40 -8.81 2.79
CA ILE A 78 8.65 -10.08 3.47
C ILE A 78 10.12 -10.44 3.45
N THR A 79 10.53 -11.33 4.36
CA THR A 79 11.94 -11.73 4.48
C THR A 79 12.44 -12.34 3.18
N GLY A 80 13.48 -11.73 2.61
CA GLY A 80 14.08 -12.15 1.33
C GLY A 80 13.40 -11.58 0.07
N GLN A 81 12.28 -10.86 0.21
CA GLN A 81 11.58 -10.18 -0.88
C GLN A 81 11.07 -8.83 -0.35
N ASP A 82 11.98 -7.84 -0.35
CA ASP A 82 11.68 -6.49 0.11
C ASP A 82 12.48 -5.47 -0.71
N CYS A 83 11.80 -4.89 -1.71
CA CYS A 83 12.34 -3.78 -2.47
C CYS A 83 12.26 -2.48 -1.67
N THR A 84 13.41 -1.85 -1.43
CA THR A 84 13.51 -0.57 -0.72
C THR A 84 14.09 0.56 -1.57
N SER A 85 14.65 0.24 -2.73
CA SER A 85 14.98 1.23 -3.76
C SER A 85 13.73 1.49 -4.60
N VAL A 86 13.20 2.70 -4.56
CA VAL A 86 11.94 3.04 -5.22
C VAL A 86 12.01 4.35 -6.00
N HIS A 87 11.11 4.49 -6.97
CA HIS A 87 10.83 5.72 -7.71
C HIS A 87 9.34 6.05 -7.63
N VAL A 88 9.01 7.31 -7.33
CA VAL A 88 7.62 7.79 -7.36
C VAL A 88 7.36 8.39 -8.73
N VAL A 89 6.43 7.80 -9.48
CA VAL A 89 6.11 8.21 -10.85
C VAL A 89 5.65 9.66 -10.87
N ALA A 90 6.37 10.49 -11.61
CA ALA A 90 6.07 11.88 -11.89
C ALA A 90 5.41 12.05 -13.26
N ASN A 91 4.83 13.24 -13.48
CA ASN A 91 4.25 13.57 -14.78
C ASN A 91 5.35 13.63 -15.87
N GLY A 92 5.17 12.87 -16.94
CA GLY A 92 6.12 12.76 -18.05
C GLY A 92 7.10 11.59 -17.92
N ASP A 93 7.06 10.84 -16.82
CA ASP A 93 7.87 9.64 -16.66
C ASP A 93 7.50 8.57 -17.67
N THR A 94 8.52 7.81 -18.05
CA THR A 94 8.39 6.57 -18.83
C THR A 94 9.27 5.52 -18.18
N CYS A 95 9.00 4.24 -18.41
CA CYS A 95 9.85 3.17 -17.88
C CYS A 95 11.31 3.31 -18.31
N THR A 96 11.59 3.89 -19.48
CA THR A 96 12.96 4.14 -19.94
C THR A 96 13.64 5.26 -19.15
N ILE A 97 12.93 6.35 -18.83
CA ILE A 97 13.48 7.42 -17.98
C ILE A 97 13.78 6.85 -16.60
N ILE A 98 12.79 6.20 -15.98
CA ILE A 98 12.91 5.62 -14.64
C ILE A 98 14.04 4.58 -14.58
N SER A 99 14.10 3.66 -15.55
CA SER A 99 15.14 2.62 -15.52
C SER A 99 16.54 3.20 -15.74
N ASN A 100 16.69 4.22 -16.58
CA ASN A 100 17.97 4.89 -16.79
C ASN A 100 18.42 5.67 -15.54
N GLU A 101 17.52 6.39 -14.87
CA GLU A 101 17.84 7.14 -13.65
C GLU A 101 18.26 6.22 -12.50
N ALA A 102 17.70 5.00 -12.46
CA ALA A 102 18.05 3.96 -11.49
C ALA A 102 19.25 3.09 -11.91
N ASP A 103 19.86 3.33 -13.08
CA ASP A 103 20.93 2.51 -13.65
C ASP A 103 20.55 1.01 -13.80
N ILE A 104 19.30 0.71 -14.19
CA ILE A 104 18.77 -0.64 -14.43
C ILE A 104 18.21 -0.79 -15.85
N THR A 105 17.95 -2.05 -16.26
CA THR A 105 17.25 -2.30 -17.53
C THR A 105 15.74 -2.12 -17.36
N THR A 106 15.03 -1.72 -18.41
CA THR A 106 13.56 -1.73 -18.42
C THR A 106 13.01 -3.14 -18.14
N THR A 107 13.72 -4.21 -18.54
CA THR A 107 13.36 -5.59 -18.19
C THR A 107 13.40 -5.83 -16.68
N THR A 108 14.45 -5.36 -16.00
CA THR A 108 14.56 -5.44 -14.53
C THR A 108 13.44 -4.65 -13.86
N LEU A 109 13.18 -3.42 -14.32
CA LEU A 109 12.10 -2.58 -13.81
C LEU A 109 10.75 -3.30 -13.93
N LEU A 110 10.40 -3.82 -15.11
CA LEU A 110 9.12 -4.50 -15.33
C LEU A 110 9.01 -5.83 -14.57
N ALA A 111 10.11 -6.56 -14.41
CA ALA A 111 10.12 -7.78 -13.59
C ALA A 111 9.81 -7.49 -12.12
N ASN A 112 10.31 -6.36 -11.61
CA ASN A 112 10.07 -5.92 -10.23
C ASN A 112 8.72 -5.23 -10.01
N ASN A 113 8.01 -4.88 -11.09
CA ASN A 113 6.72 -4.20 -11.04
C ASN A 113 5.69 -4.86 -11.97
N PRO A 114 5.21 -6.09 -11.67
CA PRO A 114 4.25 -6.81 -12.52
C PRO A 114 2.88 -6.15 -12.71
N ASN A 115 2.56 -5.10 -11.94
CA ASN A 115 1.40 -4.25 -12.19
C ASN A 115 1.58 -3.31 -13.40
N VAL A 116 2.82 -3.06 -13.84
CA VAL A 116 3.13 -2.27 -15.04
C VAL A 116 3.16 -3.18 -16.26
N ASN A 117 2.41 -2.79 -17.30
CA ASN A 117 2.36 -3.57 -18.53
C ASN A 117 3.66 -3.45 -19.34
N SER A 118 3.89 -4.39 -20.26
CA SER A 118 5.11 -4.43 -21.07
C SER A 118 5.30 -3.23 -22.00
N GLY A 119 4.22 -2.51 -22.33
CA GLY A 119 4.26 -1.27 -23.10
C GLY A 119 4.50 -0.02 -22.25
N CYS A 120 4.59 -0.16 -20.92
CA CYS A 120 4.67 0.93 -19.96
C CYS A 120 3.59 2.01 -20.14
N SER A 121 2.40 1.62 -20.59
CA SER A 121 1.33 2.57 -20.96
C SER A 121 0.32 2.84 -19.84
N ASN A 122 0.47 2.16 -18.70
CA ASN A 122 -0.44 2.25 -17.56
C ASN A 122 0.19 2.86 -16.30
N LEU A 123 1.30 3.60 -16.44
CA LEU A 123 1.89 4.32 -15.31
C LEU A 123 0.92 5.39 -14.79
N LEU A 124 0.74 5.45 -13.47
CA LEU A 124 -0.08 6.44 -12.80
C LEU A 124 0.81 7.40 -12.01
N VAL A 125 0.56 8.71 -12.11
CA VAL A 125 1.29 9.70 -11.31
C VAL A 125 1.06 9.44 -9.82
N GLY A 126 2.15 9.36 -9.06
CA GLY A 126 2.15 9.02 -7.64
C GLY A 126 2.24 7.52 -7.33
N GLU A 127 2.15 6.65 -8.34
CA GLU A 127 2.48 5.22 -8.21
C GLU A 127 3.96 5.06 -7.83
N VAL A 128 4.28 4.05 -7.02
CA VAL A 128 5.64 3.81 -6.54
C VAL A 128 6.18 2.54 -7.16
N LEU A 129 7.24 2.64 -7.96
CA LEU A 129 7.89 1.50 -8.61
C LEU A 129 9.13 1.08 -7.85
N CYS A 130 9.35 -0.23 -7.75
CA CYS A 130 10.60 -0.82 -7.30
C CYS A 130 11.68 -0.64 -8.37
N THR A 131 12.80 -0.02 -7.99
CA THR A 131 13.95 0.27 -8.86
C THR A 131 15.21 -0.46 -8.44
N ASP A 132 15.09 -1.53 -7.65
CA ASP A 132 16.25 -2.35 -7.28
C ASP A 132 16.94 -2.93 -8.51
N SER A 133 18.28 -2.96 -8.46
CA SER A 133 19.12 -3.57 -9.49
C SER A 133 18.93 -5.08 -9.62
N GLN A 134 18.47 -5.74 -8.55
CA GLN A 134 18.19 -7.16 -8.50
C GLN A 134 16.71 -7.43 -8.76
N ILE A 135 16.42 -8.56 -9.41
CA ILE A 135 15.04 -9.01 -9.57
C ILE A 135 14.54 -9.58 -8.25
N ILE A 136 13.45 -8.99 -7.73
CA ILE A 136 12.75 -9.46 -6.55
C ILE A 136 11.76 -10.54 -7.00
N ASN A 137 12.01 -11.78 -6.54
CA ASN A 137 11.16 -12.92 -6.87
C ASN A 137 10.00 -12.99 -5.89
N TYR A 138 8.96 -12.18 -6.10
CA TYR A 138 7.75 -12.21 -5.29
C TYR A 138 7.11 -13.61 -5.33
N THR A 139 6.80 -14.18 -4.17
CA THR A 139 6.17 -15.51 -4.01
C THR A 139 4.79 -15.43 -3.39
#